data_AF-A0A2T7CPZ9-F1
#
_entry.id   AF-A0A2T7CPZ9-F1
#
_cell.length_a   1.000
_cell.length_b   1.000
_cell.length_c   1.000
_cell.angle_alpha   90.00
_cell.angle_beta   90.00
_cell.angle_gamma   90.00
#
_symmetry.space_group_name_H-M   'P 1'
#
loop_
_entity.id
_entity.type
_entity.pdbx_description
1 polymer ?
#
loop_
_entity_poly.entity_id
_entity_poly.type
_entity_poly.pdbx_seq_one_letter_code
_entity_poly.pdbx_strand_id
1 'polypeptide(L)'
;MTHLLMKVLGCTFNLSRSLQRRDRFLVNGIHLIGVTKECLDEVRGDHGWETLLNDVTTFCAKHDIKVPSMDDIYEPVLRSKGFFRKVKNLLHYRVEIFTSVIDRHFKS
;
A
#
# COMPACT_ATOMS: atom_id res chain seq x y z
N MET A 1 30.70 49.39 7.04
CA MET A 1 29.95 48.55 8.00
C MET A 1 28.60 48.06 7.43
N THR A 2 27.80 48.93 6.81
CA THR A 2 26.48 48.60 6.22
C THR A 2 26.50 47.50 5.15
N HIS A 3 27.50 47.48 4.26
CA HIS A 3 27.63 46.43 3.23
C HIS A 3 27.86 45.02 3.79
N LEU A 4 28.59 44.90 4.91
CA LEU A 4 28.86 43.61 5.55
C LEU A 4 27.58 43.05 6.19
N LEU A 5 26.84 43.91 6.91
CA LEU A 5 25.54 43.58 7.50
C LEU A 5 24.54 43.11 6.43
N MET A 6 24.46 43.80 5.30
CA MET A 6 23.55 43.41 4.21
C MET A 6 23.89 42.04 3.61
N LYS A 7 25.19 41.72 3.47
CA LYS A 7 25.63 40.39 3.04
C LYS A 7 25.26 39.31 4.06
N VAL A 8 25.51 39.55 5.34
CA VAL A 8 25.18 38.60 6.42
C VAL A 8 23.67 38.35 6.45
N LEU A 9 22.85 39.40 6.39
CA LEU A 9 21.39 39.29 6.35
C LEU A 9 20.88 38.55 5.11
N GLY A 10 21.49 38.78 3.95
CA GLY A 10 21.16 38.04 2.73
C GLY A 10 21.45 36.54 2.86
N CYS A 11 22.60 36.18 3.44
CA CYS A 11 22.97 34.78 3.69
C CYS A 11 22.02 34.11 4.69
N THR A 12 21.70 34.78 5.81
CA THR A 12 20.79 34.22 6.82
C THR A 12 19.36 34.09 6.31
N PHE A 13 18.88 35.04 5.49
CA PHE A 13 17.58 34.95 4.83
C PHE A 13 17.49 33.73 3.90
N ASN A 14 18.49 33.52 3.03
CA ASN A 14 18.52 32.39 2.12
C ASN A 14 18.61 31.05 2.86
N LEU A 15 19.40 30.98 3.93
CA LEU A 15 19.50 29.81 4.78
C LEU A 15 18.16 29.49 5.45
N SER A 16 17.54 30.49 6.08
CA SER A 16 16.24 30.35 6.74
C SER A 16 15.16 29.85 5.77
N ARG A 17 15.09 30.43 4.57
CA ARG A 17 14.16 30.01 3.53
C ARG A 17 14.38 28.56 3.07
N SER A 18 15.64 28.15 2.97
CA SER A 18 16.00 26.78 2.57
C SER A 18 15.61 25.76 3.63
N LEU A 19 15.85 26.08 4.91
CA LEU A 19 15.45 25.25 6.05
C LEU A 19 13.93 25.10 6.12
N GLN A 20 13.17 26.20 6.00
CA GLN A 20 11.69 26.16 5.99
C GLN A 20 11.11 25.34 4.83
N ARG A 21 11.77 25.34 3.66
CA ARG A 21 11.34 24.50 2.53
C ARG A 21 11.56 23.02 2.81
N ARG A 22 12.71 22.67 3.39
CA ARG A 22 13.03 21.29 3.80
C ARG A 22 12.08 20.78 4.87
N ASP A 23 11.78 21.61 5.86
CA ASP A 23 10.85 21.29 6.93
C ASP A 23 9.43 21.02 6.40
N ARG A 24 8.90 21.92 5.55
CA ARG A 24 7.62 21.69 4.86
C ARG A 24 7.61 20.44 3.99
N PHE A 25 8.71 20.16 3.28
CA PHE A 25 8.80 18.92 2.50
C PHE A 25 8.69 17.69 3.40
N LEU A 26 9.34 17.70 4.56
CA LEU A 26 9.25 16.62 5.54
C LEU A 26 7.83 16.48 6.10
N VAL A 27 7.19 17.58 6.50
CA VAL A 27 5.82 17.57 7.01
C VAL A 27 4.83 17.08 5.95
N ASN A 28 4.94 17.58 4.71
CA ASN A 28 4.11 17.14 3.60
C ASN A 28 4.33 15.66 3.26
N GLY A 29 5.58 15.18 3.35
CA GLY A 29 5.91 13.77 3.17
C GLY A 29 5.25 12.88 4.22
N ILE A 30 5.36 13.24 5.50
CA ILE A 30 4.71 12.51 6.60
C ILE A 30 3.19 12.50 6.41
N HIS A 31 2.59 13.64 6.05
CA HIS A 31 1.16 13.73 5.77
C HIS A 31 0.75 12.80 4.62
N LEU A 32 1.50 12.80 3.51
CA LEU A 32 1.21 11.95 2.36
C LEU A 32 1.32 10.45 2.71
N ILE A 33 2.30 10.07 3.51
CA ILE A 33 2.44 8.70 4.03
C ILE A 33 1.20 8.33 4.87
N GLY A 34 0.73 9.23 5.73
CA GLY A 34 -0.49 9.06 6.52
C GLY A 34 -1.73 8.84 5.65
N VAL A 35 -1.98 9.73 4.68
CA VAL A 35 -3.10 9.62 3.73
C VAL A 35 -3.03 8.33 2.91
N THR A 36 -1.83 7.95 2.46
CA THR A 36 -1.62 6.71 1.70
C THR A 36 -1.92 5.48 2.57
N LYS A 37 -1.59 5.56 3.87
CA LYS A 37 -1.94 4.53 4.86
C LYS A 37 -3.44 4.35 5.01
N GLU A 38 -4.16 5.45 5.23
CA GLU A 38 -5.61 5.42 5.37
C GLU A 38 -6.29 4.84 4.12
N CYS A 39 -5.88 5.28 2.93
CA CYS A 39 -6.42 4.77 1.67
C CYS A 39 -6.17 3.26 1.48
N LEU A 40 -5.00 2.76 1.84
CA LEU A 40 -4.70 1.32 1.73
C LEU A 40 -5.42 0.49 2.81
N ASP A 41 -5.65 1.04 4.00
CA ASP A 41 -6.47 0.40 5.03
C ASP A 41 -7.95 0.32 4.58
N GLU A 42 -8.46 1.32 3.87
CA GLU A 42 -9.79 1.27 3.23
C GLU A 42 -9.87 0.18 2.17
N VAL A 43 -8.86 0.08 1.29
CA VAL A 43 -8.77 -1.00 0.28
C VAL A 43 -8.68 -2.37 0.95
N ARG A 44 -8.02 -2.47 2.10
CA ARG A 44 -7.93 -3.72 2.88
C ARG A 44 -9.27 -4.14 3.51
N GLY A 45 -10.17 -3.19 3.72
CA GLY A 45 -11.49 -3.42 4.29
C GLY A 45 -12.37 -4.36 3.46
N ASP A 46 -13.53 -4.71 3.99
CA ASP A 46 -14.48 -5.63 3.33
C ASP A 46 -14.87 -5.14 1.93
N HIS A 47 -15.15 -3.84 1.78
CA HIS A 47 -15.50 -3.26 0.48
C HIS A 47 -14.41 -3.40 -0.59
N GLY A 48 -13.14 -3.13 -0.24
CA GLY A 48 -12.05 -3.26 -1.20
C GLY A 48 -11.78 -4.72 -1.57
N TRP A 49 -11.90 -5.64 -0.61
CA TRP A 49 -11.85 -7.08 -0.87
C TRP A 49 -12.99 -7.56 -1.78
N GLU A 50 -14.23 -7.18 -1.50
CA GLU A 50 -15.41 -7.56 -2.29
C GLU A 50 -15.34 -7.03 -3.71
N THR A 51 -14.89 -5.78 -3.88
CA THR A 51 -14.68 -5.16 -5.19
C THR A 51 -13.66 -5.95 -6.01
N LEU A 52 -12.48 -6.22 -5.42
CA LEU A 52 -11.45 -7.02 -6.08
C LEU A 52 -11.96 -8.41 -6.45
N LEU A 53 -12.65 -9.08 -5.53
CA LEU A 53 -13.17 -10.42 -5.75
C LEU A 53 -14.18 -10.43 -6.90
N ASN A 54 -15.07 -9.44 -6.95
CA ASN A 54 -16.04 -9.29 -8.03
C ASN A 54 -15.35 -9.04 -9.39
N ASP A 55 -14.35 -8.16 -9.43
CA ASP A 55 -13.61 -7.85 -10.65
C ASP A 55 -12.86 -9.07 -11.19
N VAL A 56 -12.16 -9.79 -10.31
CA VAL A 56 -11.45 -11.03 -10.67
C VAL A 56 -12.45 -12.10 -11.12
N THR A 57 -13.58 -12.24 -10.43
CA THR A 57 -14.61 -13.22 -10.79
C THR A 57 -15.21 -12.91 -12.16
N THR A 58 -15.48 -11.63 -12.44
CA THR A 58 -15.99 -11.16 -13.73
C THR A 58 -14.97 -11.39 -14.85
N PHE A 59 -13.70 -11.09 -14.60
CA PHE A 59 -12.61 -11.38 -15.52
C PHE A 59 -12.50 -12.87 -15.82
N CYS A 60 -12.50 -13.71 -14.78
CA CYS A 60 -12.44 -15.16 -14.93
C CYS A 60 -13.63 -15.71 -15.72
N ALA A 61 -14.85 -15.24 -15.43
CA ALA A 61 -16.06 -15.63 -16.15
C ALA A 61 -15.98 -15.26 -17.65
N LYS A 62 -15.42 -14.10 -18.00
CA LYS A 62 -15.21 -13.67 -19.39
C LYS A 62 -14.24 -14.56 -20.17
N HIS A 63 -13.32 -15.22 -19.47
CA HIS A 63 -12.27 -16.04 -20.06
C HIS A 63 -12.46 -17.55 -19.81
N ASP A 64 -13.67 -17.97 -19.40
CA ASP A 64 -14.01 -19.36 -19.05
C ASP A 64 -13.06 -19.99 -18.00
N ILE A 65 -12.51 -19.15 -17.11
CA ILE A 65 -11.65 -19.58 -16.01
C ILE A 65 -12.55 -19.92 -14.81
N LYS A 66 -12.45 -21.15 -14.32
CA LYS A 66 -13.19 -21.60 -13.14
C LYS A 66 -12.65 -20.92 -11.88
N VAL A 67 -13.51 -20.20 -11.17
CA VAL A 67 -13.22 -19.63 -9.85
C VAL A 67 -13.53 -20.67 -8.76
N PRO A 68 -12.59 -20.96 -7.84
CA PRO A 68 -12.85 -21.87 -6.72
C PRO A 68 -13.79 -21.22 -5.68
N SER A 69 -14.57 -22.03 -4.96
CA SER A 69 -15.40 -21.50 -3.86
C SER A 69 -14.52 -21.05 -2.70
N MET A 70 -14.84 -19.89 -2.12
CA MET A 70 -14.10 -19.34 -0.98
C MET A 70 -14.23 -20.19 0.30
N ASP A 71 -15.27 -21.02 0.39
CA ASP A 71 -15.49 -21.95 1.50
C ASP A 71 -14.74 -23.27 1.35
N ASP A 72 -14.26 -23.59 0.15
CA ASP A 72 -13.51 -24.82 -0.10
C ASP A 72 -12.11 -24.74 0.53
N ILE A 73 -11.53 -25.92 0.75
CA ILE A 73 -10.13 -26.04 1.16
C ILE A 73 -9.25 -25.62 -0.02
N TYR A 74 -8.26 -24.79 0.26
CA TYR A 74 -7.26 -24.38 -0.71
C TYR A 74 -6.46 -25.58 -1.21
N GLU A 75 -6.49 -25.78 -2.53
CA GLU A 75 -5.70 -26.80 -3.21
C GLU A 75 -4.61 -26.13 -4.07
N PRO A 76 -3.32 -26.28 -3.72
CA PRO A 76 -2.24 -25.70 -4.51
C PRO A 76 -2.14 -26.39 -5.87
N VAL A 77 -2.20 -25.59 -6.95
CA VAL A 77 -2.09 -26.08 -8.33
C VAL A 77 -0.66 -26.47 -8.71
N LEU A 78 0.34 -25.75 -8.17
CA LEU A 78 1.75 -25.83 -8.59
C LEU A 78 2.67 -26.57 -7.60
N ARG A 79 2.15 -27.10 -6.49
CA ARG A 79 2.96 -27.71 -5.41
C ARG A 79 2.36 -29.01 -4.90
N SER A 80 3.20 -29.86 -4.29
CA SER A 80 2.76 -31.13 -3.73
C SER A 80 1.75 -30.92 -2.59
N LYS A 81 0.68 -31.73 -2.60
CA LYS A 81 -0.45 -31.63 -1.65
C LYS A 81 -0.04 -31.77 -0.17
N GLY A 82 1.12 -32.35 0.12
CA GLY A 82 1.60 -32.60 1.48
C GLY A 82 2.23 -31.39 2.18
N PHE A 83 2.46 -30.27 1.48
CA PHE A 83 3.24 -29.14 2.04
C PHE A 83 2.37 -28.02 2.64
N PHE A 84 1.06 -27.99 2.38
CA PHE A 84 0.19 -26.90 2.84
C PHE A 84 -0.73 -27.30 4.00
N ARG A 85 -0.89 -26.36 4.92
CA ARG A 85 -1.93 -26.41 5.95
C ARG A 85 -3.30 -26.40 5.25
N LYS A 86 -4.21 -27.29 5.65
CA LYS A 86 -5.61 -27.28 5.18
C LYS A 86 -6.28 -25.99 5.65
N VAL A 87 -6.23 -24.95 4.83
CA VAL A 87 -6.86 -23.64 5.04
C VAL A 87 -7.97 -23.43 4.02
N LYS A 88 -8.98 -22.62 4.35
CA LYS A 88 -10.00 -22.21 3.37
C LYS A 88 -9.38 -21.29 2.31
N ASN A 89 -9.93 -21.33 1.10
CA ASN A 89 -9.61 -20.40 0.02
C ASN A 89 -9.73 -18.94 0.47
N LEU A 90 -10.77 -18.60 1.23
CA LEU A 90 -10.94 -17.25 1.77
C LEU A 90 -9.74 -16.79 2.60
N LEU A 91 -9.25 -17.64 3.50
CA LEU A 91 -8.11 -17.31 4.37
C LEU A 91 -6.85 -17.13 3.52
N HIS A 92 -6.59 -18.05 2.59
CA HIS A 92 -5.41 -17.98 1.72
C HIS A 92 -5.43 -16.72 0.84
N TYR A 93 -6.50 -16.49 0.07
CA TYR A 93 -6.55 -15.38 -0.88
C TYR A 93 -6.69 -14.02 -0.21
N ARG A 94 -7.54 -13.88 0.82
CA ARG A 94 -7.78 -12.58 1.47
C ARG A 94 -6.65 -12.21 2.44
N VAL A 95 -6.25 -13.16 3.30
CA VAL A 95 -5.33 -12.86 4.41
C VAL A 95 -3.88 -13.11 4.01
N GLU A 96 -3.57 -14.19 3.30
CA GLU A 96 -2.16 -14.47 2.96
C GLU A 96 -1.72 -13.75 1.68
N ILE A 97 -2.58 -13.65 0.66
CA ILE A 97 -2.23 -13.03 -0.62
C ILE A 97 -2.59 -11.54 -0.65
N PHE A 98 -3.87 -11.20 -0.59
CA PHE A 98 -4.34 -9.82 -0.78
C PHE A 98 -3.75 -8.86 0.25
N THR A 99 -3.83 -9.22 1.52
CA THR A 99 -3.24 -8.43 2.61
C THR A 99 -1.72 -8.31 2.48
N SER A 100 -1.01 -9.39 2.07
CA SER A 100 0.45 -9.30 1.93
C SER A 100 0.89 -8.40 0.77
N VAL A 101 0.07 -8.26 -0.28
CA VAL A 101 0.31 -7.28 -1.35
C VAL A 101 0.24 -5.87 -0.79
N ILE A 102 -0.81 -5.57 -0.01
CA ILE A 102 -0.99 -4.26 0.63
C ILE A 102 0.15 -3.95 1.60
N ASP A 103 0.48 -4.90 2.47
CA ASP A 103 1.54 -4.73 3.48
C ASP A 103 2.94 -4.52 2.85
N ARG A 104 3.20 -5.04 1.64
CA ARG A 104 4.45 -4.78 0.90
C ARG A 104 4.63 -3.30 0.56
N HIS A 105 3.54 -2.54 0.42
CA HIS A 105 3.62 -1.11 0.13
C HIS A 105 3.95 -0.24 1.36
N PHE A 106 4.02 -0.82 2.57
CA PHE A 106 4.41 -0.13 3.81
C PHE A 106 5.73 -0.56 4.43
N LYS A 107 6.28 -1.72 4.03
CA LYS A 107 7.60 -2.17 4.48
C LYS A 107 8.70 -1.56 3.60
N SER A 108 9.02 -0.28 3.83
CA SER A 108 10.26 0.37 3.38
C SER A 108 11.00 0.98 4.55
#